data_AF-A0A7C1YG70-F1
#
_entry.id   AF-A0A7C1YG70-F1
#
_cell.length_a   1.000
_cell.length_b   1.000
_cell.length_c   1.000
_cell.angle_alpha   90.00
_cell.angle_beta   90.00
_cell.angle_gamma   90.00
#
_symmetry.space_group_name_H-M   'P 1'
#
loop_
_entity.id
_entity.type
_entity.pdbx_description
1 polymer ?
#
loop_
_entity_poly.entity_id
_entity_poly.type
_entity_poly.pdbx_seq_one_letter_code
_entity_poly.pdbx_strand_id
1 'polypeptide(L)'
;MDTTDRVSARTTVMHWLFVGLLVCTSFLANTAQAVEFTTPTTIGANDTTYDGQTITVNGTTLTIDGAHTFVDVNLINGAVLTQSNATSPTSSKLVITTTSLNIDANSNIDVSSKGLLPTVEVTGYSGGSYGGRGGNAN
;
A
#
# COMPACT_ATOMS: atom_id res chain seq x y z
N MET A 1 64.90 32.52 22.79
CA MET A 1 64.67 31.13 23.22
C MET A 1 63.34 31.15 23.96
N ASP A 2 62.25 30.80 23.27
CA ASP A 2 61.79 29.41 23.05
C ASP A 2 60.97 28.95 24.27
N THR A 3 59.74 28.43 24.21
CA THR A 3 58.55 28.48 23.34
C THR A 3 57.41 27.93 24.23
N THR A 4 56.15 28.28 23.92
CA THR A 4 54.89 27.53 24.20
C THR A 4 54.53 27.15 25.64
N ASP A 5 53.33 27.40 26.15
CA ASP A 5 52.06 26.74 25.85
C ASP A 5 51.09 27.28 26.95
N ARG A 6 49.77 27.41 26.87
CA ARG A 6 48.74 26.97 25.92
C ARG A 6 47.43 27.61 26.39
N VAL A 7 46.63 28.07 25.42
CA VAL A 7 45.16 28.10 25.41
C VAL A 7 44.45 28.99 26.44
N SER A 8 44.11 30.18 25.94
CA SER A 8 43.01 31.02 26.39
C SER A 8 41.64 30.37 26.07
N ALA A 9 40.69 30.65 26.96
CA ALA A 9 39.24 30.66 26.77
C ALA A 9 38.47 29.33 26.85
N ARG A 10 37.57 29.28 27.84
CA ARG A 10 36.08 29.18 27.72
C ARG A 10 35.54 28.63 29.05
N THR A 11 35.28 29.47 30.06
CA THR A 11 34.10 30.35 30.25
C THR A 11 32.77 29.58 30.36
N THR A 12 32.38 29.35 31.62
CA THR A 12 31.10 29.66 32.29
C THR A 12 29.74 29.20 31.73
N VAL A 13 29.00 28.53 32.62
CA VAL A 13 27.56 28.22 32.69
C VAL A 13 26.64 29.39 32.27
N MET A 14 25.60 29.18 31.45
CA MET A 14 24.28 29.86 31.58
C MET A 14 23.19 29.29 30.63
N HIS A 15 21.96 29.24 31.15
CA HIS A 15 20.69 28.84 30.53
C HIS A 15 20.35 29.48 29.16
N TRP A 16 19.70 28.71 28.27
CA TRP A 16 18.95 29.23 27.13
C TRP A 16 17.56 28.59 27.02
N LEU A 17 16.56 29.45 26.89
CA LEU A 17 15.14 29.15 26.68
C LEU A 17 14.88 29.25 25.17
N PHE A 18 14.48 28.17 24.50
CA PHE A 18 14.03 28.21 23.10
C PHE A 18 12.64 27.57 22.99
N VAL A 19 11.64 28.44 22.82
CA VAL A 19 10.32 28.11 22.30
C VAL A 19 10.48 27.89 20.79
N GLY A 20 10.03 26.73 20.29
CA GLY A 20 9.98 26.41 18.87
C GLY A 20 8.72 25.59 18.57
N LEU A 21 7.66 26.29 18.18
CA LEU A 21 6.37 25.77 17.72
C LEU A 21 6.57 24.81 16.54
N LEU A 22 6.41 23.50 16.75
CA LEU A 22 6.26 22.53 15.65
C LEU A 22 4.83 22.68 15.10
N VAL A 23 4.67 23.58 14.15
CA VAL A 23 3.47 23.66 13.31
C VAL A 23 3.39 22.36 12.50
N CYS A 24 2.54 21.43 12.92
CA CYS A 24 2.22 20.22 12.16
C CYS A 24 1.24 20.57 11.03
N THR A 25 1.66 21.40 10.08
CA THR A 25 0.89 21.70 8.87
C THR A 25 1.42 20.87 7.72
N SER A 26 1.22 19.56 7.79
CA SER A 26 1.26 18.72 6.60
C SER A 26 -0.13 18.78 5.94
N PHE A 27 -0.48 19.93 5.35
CA PHE A 27 -1.36 19.88 4.19
C PHE A 27 -0.47 19.47 3.03
N LEU A 28 -0.41 18.16 2.79
CA LEU A 28 0.22 17.62 1.60
C LEU A 28 -0.61 18.09 0.41
N ALA A 29 -0.08 19.06 -0.33
CA ALA A 29 -0.55 19.31 -1.67
C ALA A 29 -0.22 18.05 -2.47
N ASN A 30 -1.22 17.18 -2.69
CA ASN A 30 -1.14 16.08 -3.62
C ASN A 30 -1.08 16.67 -5.03
N THR A 31 0.09 17.15 -5.42
CA THR A 31 0.42 17.26 -6.84
C THR A 31 0.37 15.85 -7.38
N ALA A 32 -0.37 15.62 -8.48
CA ALA A 32 -0.45 14.33 -9.13
C ALA A 32 0.97 13.83 -9.47
N GLN A 33 1.53 13.03 -8.56
CA GLN A 33 2.82 12.40 -8.70
C GLN A 33 2.57 11.01 -9.29
N ALA A 34 3.44 10.58 -10.19
CA ALA A 34 3.41 9.23 -10.74
C ALA A 34 4.39 8.34 -9.96
N VAL A 35 3.95 7.15 -9.58
CA VAL A 35 4.77 6.13 -8.90
C VAL A 35 4.81 4.88 -9.76
N GLU A 36 6.00 4.30 -9.88
CA GLU A 36 6.21 3.04 -10.58
C GLU A 36 6.64 1.94 -9.59
N PHE A 37 5.97 0.80 -9.66
CA PHE A 37 6.31 -0.42 -8.95
C PHE A 37 6.98 -1.40 -9.91
N THR A 38 8.26 -1.69 -9.65
CA THR A 38 9.06 -2.68 -10.40
C THR A 38 9.44 -3.89 -9.56
N THR A 39 9.13 -3.86 -8.25
CA THR A 39 9.28 -4.98 -7.31
C THR A 39 7.95 -5.29 -6.64
N PRO A 40 7.75 -6.52 -6.14
CA PRO A 40 6.51 -6.84 -5.45
C PRO A 40 6.32 -5.95 -4.22
N THR A 41 5.14 -5.33 -4.13
CA THR A 41 4.80 -4.39 -3.06
C THR A 41 3.39 -4.67 -2.54
N THR A 42 3.18 -4.44 -1.26
CA THR A 42 1.86 -4.49 -0.63
C THR A 42 1.49 -3.10 -0.13
N ILE A 43 0.35 -2.59 -0.59
CA ILE A 43 -0.33 -1.42 -0.05
C ILE A 43 -1.43 -1.95 0.87
N GLY A 44 -1.23 -1.80 2.18
CA GLY A 44 -2.21 -2.22 3.17
C GLY A 44 -3.38 -1.24 3.25
N ALA A 45 -4.50 -1.68 3.82
CA ALA A 45 -5.75 -0.89 3.91
C ALA A 45 -5.66 0.45 4.64
N ASN A 46 -4.60 0.67 5.41
CA ASN A 46 -4.34 1.93 6.11
C ASN A 46 -3.13 2.69 5.54
N ASP A 47 -2.52 2.19 4.46
CA ASP A 47 -1.40 2.83 3.79
C ASP A 47 -1.90 3.80 2.71
N THR A 48 -2.11 5.05 3.10
CA THR A 48 -2.55 6.12 2.19
C THR A 48 -1.40 6.80 1.45
N THR A 49 -0.17 6.26 1.52
CA THR A 49 1.04 6.89 0.96
C THR A 49 0.90 7.15 -0.54
N TYR A 50 0.19 6.28 -1.25
CA TYR A 50 0.03 6.32 -2.70
C TYR A 50 -1.32 6.90 -3.17
N ASP A 51 -2.18 7.31 -2.24
CA ASP A 51 -3.50 7.82 -2.59
C ASP A 51 -3.41 9.19 -3.29
N GLY A 52 -4.23 9.39 -4.31
CA GLY A 52 -4.25 10.58 -5.16
C GLY A 52 -3.12 10.64 -6.19
N GLN A 53 -2.35 9.57 -6.34
CA GLN A 53 -1.25 9.47 -7.30
C GLN A 53 -1.64 8.63 -8.53
N THR A 54 -0.90 8.77 -9.62
CA THR A 54 -0.95 7.80 -10.73
C THR A 54 -0.01 6.66 -10.40
N ILE A 55 -0.50 5.42 -10.44
CA ILE A 55 0.32 4.24 -10.20
C ILE A 55 0.57 3.47 -11.50
N THR A 56 1.80 3.03 -11.69
CA THR A 56 2.19 2.11 -12.77
C THR A 56 2.81 0.88 -12.16
N VAL A 57 2.28 -0.30 -12.48
CA VAL A 57 2.86 -1.58 -12.09
C VAL A 57 3.49 -2.16 -13.34
N ASN A 58 4.79 -2.44 -13.27
CA ASN A 58 5.58 -2.83 -14.44
C ASN A 58 6.24 -4.19 -14.21
N GLY A 59 5.71 -5.22 -14.86
CA GLY A 59 6.26 -6.58 -14.85
C GLY A 59 6.36 -7.23 -13.46
N THR A 60 5.57 -6.74 -12.50
CA THR A 60 5.59 -7.20 -11.10
C THR A 60 4.17 -7.35 -10.55
N THR A 61 4.07 -7.86 -9.32
CA THR A 61 2.83 -7.98 -8.58
C THR A 61 2.65 -6.83 -7.58
N LEU A 62 1.52 -6.13 -7.66
CA LEU A 62 1.08 -5.18 -6.63
C LEU A 62 -0.09 -5.80 -5.87
N THR A 63 0.05 -5.92 -4.55
CA THR A 63 -1.05 -6.34 -3.66
C THR A 63 -1.66 -5.11 -3.03
N ILE A 64 -2.97 -4.92 -3.20
CA ILE A 64 -3.71 -3.80 -2.60
C ILE A 64 -4.84 -4.37 -1.75
N ASP A 65 -4.85 -3.99 -0.49
CA ASP A 65 -5.90 -4.36 0.45
C ASP A 65 -6.67 -3.10 0.85
N GLY A 66 -8.00 -3.13 0.83
CA GLY A 66 -8.81 -2.00 1.29
C GLY A 66 -9.14 -1.00 0.18
N ALA A 67 -9.66 0.15 0.61
CA ALA A 67 -10.11 1.21 -0.27
C ALA A 67 -8.99 2.21 -0.53
N HIS A 68 -8.60 2.34 -1.80
CA HIS A 68 -7.59 3.29 -2.26
C HIS A 68 -8.12 4.10 -3.44
N THR A 69 -7.66 5.35 -3.53
CA THR A 69 -8.03 6.26 -4.62
C THR A 69 -6.78 6.65 -5.39
N PHE A 70 -6.74 6.37 -6.69
CA PHE A 70 -5.64 6.75 -7.58
C PHE A 70 -6.14 7.69 -8.66
N VAL A 71 -5.27 8.52 -9.24
CA VAL A 71 -5.62 9.31 -10.42
C VAL A 71 -5.81 8.38 -11.61
N ASP A 72 -4.76 7.62 -11.93
CA ASP A 72 -4.76 6.57 -12.96
C ASP A 72 -4.05 5.31 -12.44
N VAL A 73 -4.45 4.14 -12.95
CA VAL A 73 -3.82 2.85 -12.70
C VAL A 73 -3.38 2.24 -14.02
N ASN A 74 -2.08 2.01 -14.19
CA ASN A 74 -1.50 1.41 -15.38
C ASN A 74 -0.85 0.06 -15.03
N LEU A 75 -1.26 -1.01 -15.70
CA LEU A 75 -0.72 -2.35 -15.58
C LEU A 75 -0.02 -2.72 -16.89
N ILE A 76 1.31 -2.83 -16.86
CA ILE A 76 2.13 -3.04 -18.05
C ILE A 76 3.17 -4.15 -17.89
N ASN A 77 3.61 -4.70 -19.01
CA ASN A 77 4.66 -5.71 -19.15
C ASN A 77 4.42 -6.98 -18.33
N GLY A 78 3.16 -7.44 -18.24
CA GLY A 78 2.81 -8.63 -17.47
C GLY A 78 2.64 -8.37 -15.97
N ALA A 79 2.18 -7.17 -15.62
CA ALA A 79 1.90 -6.82 -14.24
C ALA A 79 0.65 -7.53 -13.71
N VAL A 80 0.68 -7.86 -12.42
CA VAL A 80 -0.44 -8.49 -11.72
C VAL A 80 -0.88 -7.59 -10.58
N LEU A 81 -2.16 -7.19 -10.58
CA LEU A 81 -2.75 -6.53 -9.43
C LEU A 81 -3.64 -7.52 -8.69
N THR A 82 -3.44 -7.66 -7.38
CA THR A 82 -4.14 -8.65 -6.55
C THR A 82 -4.48 -8.09 -5.17
N GLN A 83 -5.10 -8.93 -4.34
CA GLN A 83 -5.36 -8.68 -2.93
C GLN A 83 -4.85 -9.83 -2.07
N SER A 84 -4.70 -9.57 -0.79
CA SER A 84 -4.45 -10.60 0.22
C SER A 84 -5.63 -11.59 0.31
N ASN A 85 -5.35 -12.82 0.74
CA ASN A 85 -6.39 -13.81 0.96
C ASN A 85 -7.31 -13.36 2.12
N ALA A 86 -8.62 -13.51 1.95
CA ALA A 86 -9.55 -13.31 3.04
C ALA A 86 -9.42 -14.43 4.09
N THR A 87 -9.25 -14.03 5.35
CA THR A 87 -9.14 -14.91 6.53
C THR A 87 -10.35 -14.77 7.46
N SER A 88 -11.17 -13.73 7.27
CA SER A 88 -12.34 -13.39 8.06
C SER A 88 -13.40 -12.75 7.15
N PRO A 89 -14.70 -12.79 7.53
CA PRO A 89 -15.74 -11.99 6.86
C PRO A 89 -15.43 -10.48 6.79
N THR A 90 -14.55 -9.99 7.66
CA THR A 90 -14.12 -8.59 7.74
C THR A 90 -12.76 -8.32 7.09
N SER A 91 -12.16 -9.30 6.40
CA SER A 91 -10.92 -9.08 5.67
C SER A 91 -11.09 -7.96 4.64
N SER A 92 -10.06 -7.14 4.50
CA SER A 92 -10.02 -6.08 3.51
C SER A 92 -10.23 -6.65 2.11
N LYS A 93 -10.97 -5.90 1.29
CA LYS A 93 -11.26 -6.23 -0.10
C LYS A 93 -10.46 -5.32 -1.01
N LEU A 94 -10.19 -5.75 -2.23
CA LEU A 94 -9.71 -4.86 -3.27
C LEU A 94 -10.80 -3.85 -3.64
N VAL A 95 -10.61 -2.58 -3.28
CA VAL A 95 -11.48 -1.48 -3.69
C VAL A 95 -10.63 -0.35 -4.25
N ILE A 96 -10.72 -0.12 -5.56
CA ILE A 96 -9.97 0.92 -6.26
C ILE A 96 -10.95 1.94 -6.83
N THR A 97 -10.73 3.21 -6.52
CA THR A 97 -11.36 4.33 -7.21
C THR A 97 -10.32 5.00 -8.09
N THR A 98 -10.58 5.13 -9.40
CA THR A 98 -9.64 5.77 -10.33
C THR A 98 -10.35 6.41 -11.52
N THR A 99 -9.68 7.36 -12.17
CA THR A 99 -10.20 8.00 -13.39
C THR A 99 -10.02 7.10 -14.59
N SER A 100 -8.85 6.47 -14.71
CA SER A 100 -8.58 5.50 -15.77
C SER A 100 -7.86 4.27 -15.23
N LEU A 101 -8.25 3.11 -15.77
CA LEU A 101 -7.62 1.82 -15.51
C LEU A 101 -7.18 1.24 -16.85
N ASN A 102 -5.87 1.24 -17.07
CA ASN A 102 -5.25 0.73 -18.29
C ASN A 102 -4.54 -0.59 -17.99
N ILE A 103 -4.85 -1.63 -18.77
CA ILE A 103 -4.26 -2.95 -18.63
C ILE A 103 -3.73 -3.36 -20.00
N ASP A 104 -2.43 -3.64 -20.09
CA ASP A 104 -1.86 -4.14 -21.34
C ASP A 104 -2.30 -5.59 -21.65
N ALA A 105 -1.95 -6.09 -22.83
CA ALA A 105 -2.39 -7.40 -23.29
C ALA A 105 -1.89 -8.58 -22.45
N ASN A 106 -0.83 -8.40 -21.65
CA ASN A 106 -0.19 -9.46 -20.88
C ASN A 106 -0.41 -9.33 -19.37
N SER A 107 -0.99 -8.22 -18.92
CA SER A 107 -1.23 -7.91 -17.51
C SER A 107 -2.65 -8.30 -17.10
N ASN A 108 -2.86 -8.46 -15.79
CA ASN A 108 -4.15 -8.89 -15.28
C ASN A 108 -4.41 -8.41 -13.85
N ILE A 109 -5.70 -8.24 -13.52
CA ILE A 109 -6.16 -8.20 -12.13
C ILE A 109 -6.54 -9.63 -11.76
N ASP A 110 -5.79 -10.23 -10.84
CA ASP A 110 -6.04 -11.59 -10.37
C ASP A 110 -6.51 -11.60 -8.92
N VAL A 111 -7.80 -11.90 -8.74
CA VAL A 111 -8.43 -12.10 -7.43
C VAL A 111 -8.91 -13.54 -7.25
N SER A 112 -8.41 -14.46 -8.08
CA SER A 112 -8.79 -15.87 -8.05
C SER A 112 -8.40 -16.50 -6.72
N SER A 113 -9.34 -17.25 -6.12
CA SER A 113 -9.14 -17.95 -4.85
C SER A 113 -8.74 -17.06 -3.67
N LYS A 114 -9.01 -15.73 -3.75
CA LYS A 114 -8.75 -14.78 -2.66
C LYS A 114 -9.92 -14.60 -1.69
N GLY A 115 -11.08 -15.15 -2.03
CA GLY A 115 -12.29 -15.09 -1.19
C GLY A 115 -12.19 -15.96 0.07
N LEU A 116 -13.05 -15.67 1.04
CA LEU A 116 -13.13 -16.46 2.27
C LEU A 116 -13.73 -17.83 1.96
N LEU A 117 -13.06 -18.89 2.43
CA LEU A 117 -13.57 -20.26 2.29
C LEU A 117 -14.82 -20.48 3.16
N PRO A 118 -15.78 -21.31 2.72
CA PRO A 118 -16.99 -21.60 3.48
C PRO A 118 -16.66 -22.38 4.75
N THR A 119 -17.46 -22.13 5.79
CA THR A 119 -17.43 -22.92 7.01
C THR A 119 -18.14 -24.26 6.81
N VAL A 120 -17.89 -25.22 7.71
CA VAL A 120 -18.52 -26.56 7.66
C VAL A 120 -20.05 -26.52 7.61
N GLU A 121 -20.68 -25.47 8.16
CA GLU A 121 -22.14 -25.27 8.16
C GLU A 121 -22.73 -24.96 6.77
N VAL A 122 -21.90 -24.51 5.82
CA VAL A 122 -22.31 -24.07 4.47
C VAL A 122 -21.98 -25.13 3.39
N THR A 123 -21.47 -26.31 3.79
CA THR A 123 -20.94 -27.33 2.86
C THR A 123 -21.98 -28.25 2.20
N GLY A 124 -23.26 -28.15 2.58
CA GLY A 124 -24.33 -28.94 1.96
C GLY A 124 -24.89 -28.27 0.70
N TYR A 125 -24.65 -28.85 -0.48
CA TYR A 125 -25.33 -28.51 -1.76
C TYR A 125 -25.13 -27.10 -2.33
N SER A 126 -24.24 -26.29 -1.78
CA SER A 126 -24.01 -24.94 -2.27
C SER A 126 -22.98 -24.96 -3.41
N GLY A 127 -23.39 -24.65 -4.64
CA GLY A 127 -22.47 -24.48 -5.77
C GLY A 127 -21.50 -23.33 -5.50
N GLY A 128 -20.21 -23.63 -5.34
CA GLY A 128 -19.19 -22.63 -5.07
C GLY A 128 -18.40 -22.25 -6.32
N SER A 129 -18.41 -20.98 -6.70
CA SER A 129 -17.37 -20.40 -7.55
C SER A 129 -16.45 -19.53 -6.68
N TYR A 130 -15.13 -19.60 -6.91
CA TYR A 130 -14.11 -18.75 -6.28
C TYR A 130 -13.87 -18.92 -4.76
N GLY A 131 -13.98 -20.16 -4.26
CA GLY A 131 -13.61 -20.52 -2.88
C GLY A 131 -14.64 -21.37 -2.12
N GLY A 132 -15.81 -21.69 -2.71
CA GLY A 132 -16.85 -22.50 -2.09
C GLY A 132 -16.76 -24.01 -2.39
N ARG A 133 -17.27 -24.88 -1.49
CA ARG A 133 -17.39 -26.33 -1.70
C ARG A 133 -18.77 -26.67 -2.30
N GLY A 134 -18.77 -27.21 -3.52
CA GLY A 134 -19.94 -27.79 -4.20
C GLY A 134 -20.49 -29.03 -3.48
N GLY A 135 -21.82 -29.25 -3.60
CA GLY A 135 -22.54 -30.30 -2.88
C GLY A 135 -22.04 -31.73 -3.07
N ASN A 136 -22.19 -32.56 -2.03
CA ASN A 136 -22.12 -34.02 -2.16
C ASN A 136 -23.46 -34.56 -2.67
N ALA A 137 -23.47 -35.20 -3.84
CA ALA A 137 -24.58 -36.07 -4.25
C ALA A 137 -24.36 -37.49 -3.68
N ASN A 138 -25.45 -38.15 -3.27
CA ASN A 138 -25.49 -39.59 -3.00
C ASN A 138 -25.38 -40.40 -4.28
#